data_AF-A0A2E6J705-F1
#
_entry.id   AF-A0A2E6J705-F1
#
_cell.length_a   1.000
_cell.length_b   1.000
_cell.length_c   1.000
_cell.angle_alpha   90.00
_cell.angle_beta   90.00
_cell.angle_gamma   90.00
#
_symmetry.space_group_name_H-M   'P 1'
#
loop_
_entity.id
_entity.type
_entity.pdbx_description
1 polymer ?
#
loop_
_entity_poly.entity_id
_entity_poly.type
_entity_poly.pdbx_seq_one_letter_code
_entity_poly.pdbx_strand_id
1 'polypeptide(L)'
;MQLVKVFLPVLAAPIFLLLACTASDSEIDLDDLSIKGIIIEVQSQSLLETKTIILLDNSGLEHVIHLDGAYGKFTPAHLRDHMITAAPISVDYQIRDGKLTATAIHDDEPLVIDE
;
A
#
# COMPACT_ATOMS: atom_id res chain seq x y z
N MET A 1 25.78 52.32 47.36
CA MET A 1 25.04 51.72 48.50
C MET A 1 23.58 51.59 48.08
N GLN A 2 22.91 50.46 48.03
CA GLN A 2 23.26 49.05 48.22
C GLN A 2 22.57 48.24 47.11
N LEU A 3 23.25 47.21 46.61
CA LEU A 3 22.67 46.15 45.81
C LEU A 3 21.83 45.24 46.70
N VAL A 4 20.62 44.92 46.28
CA VAL A 4 19.90 43.73 46.76
C VAL A 4 19.50 42.94 45.51
N LYS A 5 20.38 41.99 45.16
CA LYS A 5 20.10 40.90 44.22
C LYS A 5 19.15 39.95 44.92
N VAL A 6 17.91 39.87 44.49
CA VAL A 6 17.00 38.80 44.90
C VAL A 6 16.71 37.92 43.72
N PHE A 7 16.96 36.65 44.00
CA PHE A 7 16.96 35.48 43.14
C PHE A 7 15.71 35.33 42.27
N LEU A 8 15.99 35.01 41.01
CA LEU A 8 15.13 34.34 40.05
C LEU A 8 14.69 32.96 40.59
N PRO A 9 13.39 32.61 40.52
CA PRO A 9 12.99 31.26 40.23
C PRO A 9 12.40 31.21 38.83
N VAL A 10 13.09 30.44 37.99
CA VAL A 10 12.64 29.90 36.72
C VAL A 10 11.26 29.26 36.92
N LEU A 11 10.24 29.77 36.24
CA LEU A 11 9.00 29.03 36.02
C LEU A 11 8.75 28.95 34.51
N ALA A 12 9.02 27.76 33.99
CA ALA A 12 8.80 27.36 32.63
C ALA A 12 7.31 27.47 32.27
N ALA A 13 7.01 28.20 31.20
CA ALA A 13 5.78 28.06 30.45
C ALA A 13 6.10 28.29 28.96
N PRO A 14 6.30 27.24 28.15
CA PRO A 14 6.42 27.43 26.71
C PRO A 14 5.04 27.83 26.15
N ILE A 15 4.92 29.12 25.80
CA ILE A 15 3.75 29.71 25.16
C ILE A 15 3.76 29.34 23.66
N PHE A 16 2.72 28.57 23.30
CA PHE A 16 2.05 28.51 22.00
C PHE A 16 2.90 28.26 20.74
N LEU A 17 2.98 26.97 20.37
CA LEU A 17 3.10 26.54 18.98
C LEU A 17 1.78 26.82 18.25
N LEU A 18 1.80 27.67 17.23
CA LEU A 18 0.84 27.64 16.13
C LEU A 18 1.62 27.77 14.82
N LEU A 19 2.26 26.68 14.40
CA LEU A 19 2.56 26.47 12.98
C LEU A 19 1.25 26.04 12.33
N ALA A 20 0.50 27.01 11.83
CA ALA A 20 -0.58 26.77 10.89
C ALA A 20 0.06 26.35 9.56
N CYS A 21 0.30 25.05 9.39
CA CYS A 21 0.59 24.51 8.06
C CYS A 21 -0.68 24.58 7.23
N THR A 22 -0.62 25.38 6.18
CA THR A 22 -1.63 25.44 5.12
C THR A 22 -1.66 24.08 4.44
N ALA A 23 -2.69 23.28 4.70
CA ALA A 23 -2.97 22.11 3.90
C ALA A 23 -3.46 22.61 2.55
N SER A 24 -2.57 22.62 1.55
CA SER A 24 -2.99 22.67 0.17
C SER A 24 -3.74 21.38 -0.10
N ASP A 25 -5.05 21.47 -0.33
CA ASP A 25 -5.85 20.38 -0.89
C ASP A 25 -5.32 20.09 -2.30
N SER A 26 -4.31 19.25 -2.37
CA SER A 26 -4.04 18.48 -3.57
C SER A 26 -5.15 17.44 -3.63
N GLU A 27 -6.17 17.68 -4.45
CA GLU A 27 -7.06 16.63 -4.92
C GLU A 27 -6.20 15.58 -5.64
N ILE A 28 -5.73 14.60 -4.87
CA ILE A 28 -5.23 13.35 -5.43
C ILE A 28 -6.47 12.70 -6.02
N ASP A 29 -6.46 12.52 -7.34
CA ASP A 29 -7.45 11.72 -8.04
C ASP A 29 -7.36 10.30 -7.45
N LEU A 30 -8.30 9.97 -6.55
CA LEU A 30 -8.34 8.70 -5.80
C LEU A 30 -8.96 7.56 -6.63
N ASP A 31 -9.09 7.76 -7.93
CA ASP A 31 -9.66 6.78 -8.84
C ASP A 31 -8.57 5.76 -9.22
N ASP A 32 -8.66 4.61 -8.55
CA ASP A 32 -7.89 3.37 -8.73
C ASP A 32 -6.38 3.44 -8.46
N LEU A 33 -5.99 3.04 -7.24
CA LEU A 33 -4.61 2.83 -6.85
C LEU A 33 -4.11 1.49 -7.40
N SER A 34 -2.85 1.41 -7.84
CA SER A 34 -2.27 0.18 -8.40
C SER A 34 -0.97 -0.20 -7.69
N ILE A 35 -0.79 -1.50 -7.43
CA ILE A 35 0.46 -2.08 -6.90
C ILE A 35 1.02 -3.04 -7.94
N LYS A 36 2.28 -2.80 -8.34
CA LYS A 36 3.07 -3.72 -9.17
C LYS A 36 4.07 -4.47 -8.29
N GLY A 37 4.11 -5.79 -8.45
CA GLY A 37 5.03 -6.62 -7.68
C GLY A 37 4.98 -8.10 -8.08
N ILE A 38 5.65 -8.93 -7.29
CA ILE A 38 5.59 -10.39 -7.42
C ILE A 38 4.70 -10.97 -6.34
N ILE A 39 4.00 -12.06 -6.65
CA ILE A 39 3.23 -12.80 -5.65
C ILE A 39 4.19 -13.64 -4.82
N ILE A 40 4.14 -13.50 -3.50
CA ILE A 40 4.94 -14.32 -2.57
C ILE A 40 4.08 -15.32 -1.78
N GLU A 41 2.76 -15.10 -1.72
CA GLU A 41 1.82 -16.04 -1.11
C GLU A 41 0.46 -16.01 -1.83
N VAL A 42 -0.14 -17.19 -2.02
CA VAL A 42 -1.52 -17.36 -2.50
C VAL A 42 -2.33 -18.20 -1.51
N GLN A 43 -3.27 -17.56 -0.82
CA GLN A 43 -4.21 -18.22 0.08
C GLN A 43 -5.52 -18.53 -0.65
N SER A 44 -5.68 -19.77 -1.05
CA SER A 44 -6.90 -20.26 -1.73
C SER A 44 -7.85 -20.95 -0.76
N GLN A 45 -9.15 -20.69 -0.90
CA GLN A 45 -10.19 -21.44 -0.18
C GLN A 45 -10.57 -22.73 -0.90
N SER A 46 -10.43 -22.74 -2.23
CA SER A 46 -10.71 -23.90 -3.08
C SER A 46 -9.87 -23.85 -4.36
N LEU A 47 -10.07 -24.81 -5.26
CA LEU A 47 -9.45 -24.79 -6.60
C LEU A 47 -9.97 -23.64 -7.49
N LEU A 48 -11.09 -23.02 -7.11
CA LEU A 48 -11.76 -21.99 -7.89
C LEU A 48 -11.70 -20.60 -7.23
N GLU A 49 -11.33 -20.53 -5.96
CA GLU A 49 -11.45 -19.30 -5.17
C GLU A 49 -10.17 -19.00 -4.38
N THR A 50 -9.63 -17.80 -4.60
CA THR A 50 -8.53 -17.22 -3.83
C THR A 50 -9.08 -16.17 -2.89
N LYS A 51 -8.69 -16.22 -1.61
CA LYS A 51 -9.10 -15.25 -0.60
C LYS A 51 -8.16 -14.04 -0.58
N THR A 52 -6.87 -14.32 -0.54
CA THR A 52 -5.84 -13.29 -0.49
C THR A 52 -4.61 -13.69 -1.29
N ILE A 53 -3.92 -12.68 -1.80
CA ILE A 53 -2.54 -12.79 -2.26
C ILE A 53 -1.68 -11.81 -1.45
N ILE A 54 -0.39 -12.13 -1.30
CA ILE A 54 0.60 -11.19 -0.77
C ILE A 54 1.53 -10.81 -1.91
N LEU A 55 1.62 -9.51 -2.19
CA LEU A 55 2.54 -8.94 -3.18
C LEU A 55 3.76 -8.34 -2.50
N LEU A 56 4.95 -8.64 -3.01
CA LEU A 56 6.17 -7.90 -2.69
C LEU A 56 6.43 -6.90 -3.81
N ASP A 57 6.39 -5.61 -3.49
CA ASP A 57 6.65 -4.55 -4.46
C ASP A 57 8.16 -4.29 -4.66
N ASN A 58 8.49 -3.41 -5.61
CA ASN A 58 9.88 -3.05 -5.92
C ASN A 58 10.59 -2.26 -4.81
N SER A 59 9.85 -1.73 -3.84
CA SER A 59 10.41 -1.09 -2.65
C SER A 59 10.71 -2.09 -1.52
N GLY A 60 10.32 -3.35 -1.71
CA GLY A 60 10.46 -4.42 -0.72
C GLY A 60 9.35 -4.42 0.33
N LEU A 61 8.22 -3.75 0.07
CA LEU A 61 7.06 -3.76 0.95
C LEU A 61 6.09 -4.87 0.55
N GLU A 62 5.56 -5.54 1.57
CA GLU A 62 4.54 -6.57 1.42
C GLU A 62 3.14 -5.98 1.52
N HIS A 63 2.27 -6.36 0.59
CA HIS A 63 0.88 -5.90 0.50
C HIS A 63 -0.07 -7.08 0.50
N VAL A 64 -0.96 -7.14 1.50
CA VAL A 64 -2.02 -8.15 1.57
C VAL A 64 -3.22 -7.67 0.77
N ILE A 65 -3.46 -8.29 -0.38
CA ILE A 65 -4.59 -7.97 -1.25
C ILE A 65 -5.69 -9.02 -1.09
N HIS A 66 -6.91 -8.54 -0.85
CA HIS A 66 -8.11 -9.36 -0.74
C HIS A 66 -8.78 -9.49 -2.11
N LEU A 67 -9.12 -10.72 -2.47
CA LEU A 67 -9.78 -11.04 -3.73
C LEU A 67 -11.24 -11.39 -3.43
N ASP A 68 -12.13 -10.45 -3.70
CA ASP A 68 -13.56 -10.66 -3.60
C ASP A 68 -14.11 -10.96 -5.00
N GLY A 69 -14.41 -12.25 -5.27
CA GLY A 69 -15.00 -12.69 -6.54
C GLY A 69 -14.00 -13.22 -7.57
N ALA A 70 -14.40 -13.22 -8.83
CA ALA A 70 -13.65 -13.81 -9.93
C ALA A 70 -12.98 -12.74 -10.80
N TYR A 71 -11.69 -12.92 -11.09
CA TYR A 71 -10.86 -12.00 -11.86
C TYR A 71 -10.52 -12.58 -13.24
N GLY A 72 -11.49 -13.20 -13.90
CA GLY A 72 -11.32 -13.79 -15.24
C GLY A 72 -10.27 -14.91 -15.26
N LYS A 73 -9.16 -14.70 -15.97
CA LYS A 73 -8.07 -15.69 -16.12
C LYS A 73 -7.26 -15.92 -14.84
N PHE A 74 -7.33 -15.02 -13.87
CA PHE A 74 -6.59 -15.10 -12.60
C PHE A 74 -7.21 -16.09 -11.62
N THR A 75 -7.22 -17.35 -12.03
CA THR A 75 -7.59 -18.50 -11.19
C THR A 75 -6.54 -18.75 -10.10
N PRO A 76 -6.85 -19.51 -9.04
CA PRO A 76 -5.85 -19.91 -8.05
C PRO A 76 -4.61 -20.59 -8.65
N ALA A 77 -4.77 -21.38 -9.72
CA ALA A 77 -3.65 -22.00 -10.42
C ALA A 77 -2.79 -20.94 -11.13
N HIS A 78 -3.41 -20.04 -11.89
CA HIS A 78 -2.69 -18.97 -12.60
C HIS A 78 -1.90 -18.06 -11.64
N LEU A 79 -2.50 -17.69 -10.51
CA LEU A 79 -1.82 -16.90 -9.48
C LEU A 79 -0.63 -17.65 -8.85
N ARG A 80 -0.73 -18.98 -8.71
CA ARG A 80 0.40 -19.80 -8.24
C ARG A 80 1.51 -19.90 -9.28
N ASP A 81 1.17 -19.92 -10.56
CA ASP A 81 2.18 -19.91 -11.62
C ASP A 81 3.02 -18.64 -11.54
N HIS A 82 2.39 -17.46 -11.44
CA HIS A 82 3.10 -16.19 -11.19
C HIS A 82 3.95 -16.21 -9.91
N MET A 83 3.46 -16.81 -8.82
CA MET A 83 4.20 -16.95 -7.57
C MET A 83 5.46 -17.84 -7.73
N ILE A 84 5.35 -18.96 -8.45
CA ILE A 84 6.45 -19.92 -8.64
C ILE A 84 7.51 -19.35 -9.59
N THR A 85 7.10 -18.64 -10.64
CA THR A 85 8.01 -18.06 -11.64
C THR A 85 8.55 -16.70 -11.23
N ALA A 86 8.02 -16.10 -10.15
CA ALA A 86 8.23 -14.70 -9.79
C ALA A 86 7.91 -13.73 -10.95
N ALA A 87 6.96 -14.10 -11.81
CA ALA A 87 6.51 -13.24 -12.90
C ALA A 87 5.65 -12.09 -12.31
N PRO A 88 5.99 -10.82 -12.58
CA PRO A 88 5.31 -9.69 -11.99
C PRO A 88 3.87 -9.56 -12.48
N ILE A 89 3.02 -9.05 -11.59
CA ILE A 89 1.65 -8.64 -11.89
C ILE A 89 1.41 -7.22 -11.39
N SER A 90 0.39 -6.58 -11.95
CA SER A 90 -0.15 -5.32 -11.43
C SER A 90 -1.58 -5.55 -10.93
N VAL A 91 -1.88 -5.02 -9.75
CA VAL A 91 -3.20 -5.15 -9.11
C VAL A 91 -3.73 -3.77 -8.81
N ASP A 92 -4.84 -3.45 -9.47
CA ASP A 92 -5.64 -2.28 -9.15
C ASP A 92 -6.49 -2.63 -7.93
N TYR A 93 -6.57 -1.70 -6.99
CA TYR A 93 -7.25 -1.92 -5.73
C TYR A 93 -7.95 -0.66 -5.23
N GLN A 94 -8.87 -0.91 -4.30
CA GLN A 94 -9.47 0.12 -3.48
C GLN A 94 -9.41 -0.27 -2.01
N ILE A 95 -9.51 0.71 -1.12
CA ILE A 95 -9.56 0.46 0.32
C ILE A 95 -11.03 0.27 0.73
N ARG A 96 -11.40 -0.95 1.12
CA ARG A 96 -12.72 -1.29 1.67
C ARG A 96 -12.55 -1.82 3.08
N ASP A 97 -13.24 -1.22 4.06
CA ASP A 97 -13.16 -1.62 5.47
C ASP A 97 -11.71 -1.70 6.00
N GLY A 98 -10.83 -0.81 5.53
CA GLY A 98 -9.42 -0.78 5.90
C GLY A 98 -8.54 -1.86 5.25
N LYS A 99 -9.05 -2.56 4.22
CA LYS A 99 -8.34 -3.61 3.48
C LYS A 99 -8.13 -3.22 2.03
N LEU A 100 -7.01 -3.62 1.45
CA LEU A 100 -6.77 -3.55 0.02
C LEU A 100 -7.60 -4.63 -0.66
N THR A 101 -8.62 -4.24 -1.40
CA THR A 101 -9.48 -5.15 -2.16
C THR A 101 -9.23 -4.95 -3.65
N ALA A 102 -8.87 -6.02 -4.34
CA ALA A 102 -8.62 -5.98 -5.77
C ALA A 102 -9.86 -5.53 -6.55
N THR A 103 -9.66 -4.72 -7.57
CA THR A 103 -10.68 -4.34 -8.57
C THR A 103 -10.33 -4.91 -9.94
N ALA A 104 -9.05 -5.01 -10.26
CA ALA A 104 -8.53 -5.69 -11.44
C ALA A 104 -7.14 -6.28 -11.18
N ILE A 105 -6.79 -7.30 -11.96
CA ILE A 105 -5.46 -7.93 -11.96
C ILE A 105 -4.99 -8.00 -13.41
N HIS A 106 -3.71 -7.71 -13.63
CA HIS A 106 -3.08 -7.67 -14.95
C HIS A 106 -1.76 -8.44 -14.94
N ASP A 107 -1.50 -9.18 -16.02
CA ASP A 107 -0.18 -9.76 -16.22
C ASP A 107 0.77 -8.64 -16.63
N ASP A 108 1.95 -8.61 -16.04
CA ASP A 108 3.00 -7.65 -16.41
C ASP A 108 4.09 -8.37 -17.19
N GLU A 109 3.67 -9.11 -18.23
CA GLU A 109 4.58 -9.81 -19.13
C GLU A 109 5.40 -8.78 -19.93
N PRO A 110 6.73 -8.94 -20.03
CA PRO A 110 7.53 -8.11 -20.90
C PRO A 110 7.07 -8.29 -22.35
N LEU A 111 6.94 -7.18 -23.09
CA LEU A 111 6.66 -7.21 -24.52
C LEU A 111 7.71 -8.09 -25.22
N VAL A 112 7.29 -9.25 -25.71
CA VAL A 112 8.11 -10.06 -26.63
C VAL A 112 8.15 -9.28 -27.94
N ILE A 113 9.27 -8.61 -28.21
CA ILE A 113 9.52 -8.05 -29.54
C ILE A 113 10.00 -9.22 -30.40
N ASP A 114 9.11 -9.72 -31.25
CA ASP A 114 9.48 -10.70 -32.28
C ASP A 114 10.50 -10.04 -33.23
N GLU A 115 11.72 -10.62 -33.31
CA GLU A 115 12.78 -10.21 -34.23
C GLU A 115 12.51 -10.63 -35.69
#